data_AF-A0A413IPA4-F1
#
_entry.id   AF-A0A413IPA4-F1
#
_cell.length_a   1.000
_cell.length_b   1.000
_cell.length_c   1.000
_cell.angle_alpha   90.00
_cell.angle_beta   90.00
_cell.angle_gamma   90.00
#
_symmetry.space_group_name_H-M   'P 1'
#
loop_
_entity.id
_entity.type
_entity.pdbx_description
1 polymer ?
#
loop_
_entity_poly.entity_id
_entity_poly.type
_entity_poly.pdbx_seq_one_letter_code
_entity_poly.pdbx_strand_id
1 'polypeptide(L)'
;MAGLNRELQASSLLECIVAAVILLASFMIATETLTRVTLAGDDPAENVSMELAARQCRREYGDGLHLPGKYTREYDWGTVEIVITDYSFGIRQLTVTALPVRGRKSMKYDYLIKVEP
;
A
#
# COMPACT_ATOMS: atom_id res chain seq x y z
N MET A 1 12.65 -56.63 -13.10
CA MET A 1 11.96 -55.40 -12.64
C MET A 1 12.68 -54.93 -11.40
N ALA A 2 13.60 -53.97 -11.55
CA ALA A 2 14.47 -53.50 -10.47
C ALA A 2 13.64 -52.62 -9.52
N GLY A 3 13.39 -53.13 -8.32
CA GLY A 3 12.74 -52.38 -7.25
C GLY A 3 13.60 -51.19 -6.86
N LEU A 4 13.04 -50.00 -7.01
CA LEU A 4 13.64 -48.73 -6.63
C LEU A 4 13.58 -48.57 -5.10
N ASN A 5 14.25 -49.46 -4.36
CA ASN A 5 14.51 -49.26 -2.94
C ASN A 5 15.71 -48.30 -2.81
N ARG A 6 15.48 -47.02 -3.10
CA ARG A 6 16.28 -45.96 -2.51
C ARG A 6 15.80 -45.80 -1.08
N GLU A 7 16.35 -46.61 -0.19
CA GLU A 7 16.37 -46.28 1.23
C GLU A 7 17.09 -44.93 1.33
N LEU A 8 16.32 -43.86 1.52
CA LEU A 8 16.87 -42.61 2.03
C LEU A 8 17.47 -42.96 3.38
N GLN A 9 18.78 -43.22 3.36
CA GLN A 9 19.60 -43.51 4.52
C GLN A 9 19.24 -42.46 5.56
N ALA A 10 18.58 -42.91 6.63
CA ALA A 10 17.83 -42.06 7.54
C ALA A 10 18.59 -40.77 7.82
N SER A 11 18.08 -39.67 7.29
CA SER A 11 18.31 -38.38 7.93
C SER A 11 17.81 -38.57 9.35
N SER A 12 18.73 -38.60 10.31
CA SER A 12 18.39 -39.04 11.66
C SER A 12 17.31 -38.13 12.24
N LEU A 13 16.44 -38.63 13.12
CA LEU A 13 15.41 -37.81 13.77
C LEU A 13 16.01 -36.53 14.38
N LEU A 14 17.24 -36.63 14.91
CA LEU A 14 18.01 -35.52 15.43
C LEU A 14 18.42 -34.52 14.34
N GLU A 15 18.85 -34.97 13.17
CA GLU A 15 19.16 -34.10 12.03
C GLU A 15 17.91 -33.34 11.55
N CYS A 16 16.75 -34.00 11.50
CA CYS A 16 15.48 -33.36 11.17
C CYS A 16 15.09 -32.27 12.19
N ILE A 17 15.27 -32.55 13.49
CA ILE A 17 15.03 -31.55 14.55
C ILE A 17 15.98 -30.36 14.40
N VAL A 18 17.28 -30.61 14.19
CA VAL A 18 18.27 -29.54 14.03
C VAL A 18 17.94 -28.69 12.81
N ALA A 19 17.61 -29.31 11.68
CA ALA A 19 17.19 -28.60 10.48
C ALA A 19 15.92 -27.76 10.72
N ALA A 20 14.94 -28.29 11.44
CA ALA A 20 13.72 -27.56 11.79
C ALA A 20 14.00 -26.36 12.70
N VAL A 21 14.88 -26.50 13.70
CA VAL A 21 15.28 -25.39 14.58
C VAL A 21 16.02 -24.30 13.79
N ILE A 22 16.94 -24.68 12.91
CA ILE A 22 17.66 -23.73 12.03
C ILE A 22 16.66 -23.01 11.11
N LEU A 23 15.71 -23.74 10.52
CA LEU A 23 14.67 -23.17 9.68
C LEU A 23 13.81 -22.17 10.46
N LEU A 24 13.33 -22.53 11.65
CA LEU A 24 12.52 -21.64 12.48
C LEU A 24 13.29 -20.38 12.92
N ALA A 25 14.56 -20.53 13.30
CA ALA A 25 15.40 -19.41 13.69
C ALA A 25 15.66 -18.46 12.50
N SER A 26 16.01 -19.01 11.34
CA SER A 26 16.21 -18.22 10.11
C SER A 26 14.92 -17.54 9.66
N PHE A 27 13.77 -18.21 9.77
CA PHE A 27 12.47 -17.64 9.45
C PHE A 27 12.09 -16.48 10.39
N MET A 28 12.35 -16.60 11.70
CA MET A 28 12.13 -15.49 12.63
C MET A 28 12.97 -14.26 12.28
N ILE A 29 14.26 -14.45 11.98
CA ILE A 29 15.14 -13.34 11.59
C ILE A 29 14.70 -12.75 10.25
N ALA A 30 14.33 -13.58 9.28
CA ALA A 30 13.85 -13.13 7.98
C ALA A 30 12.54 -12.33 8.09
N THR A 31 11.61 -12.75 8.95
CA THR A 31 10.34 -12.03 9.16
C THR A 31 10.55 -10.73 9.95
N GLU A 32 11.44 -10.70 10.93
CA GLU A 32 11.80 -9.46 11.63
C GLU A 32 12.48 -8.45 10.68
N THR A 33 13.42 -8.90 9.86
CA THR A 33 14.09 -8.02 8.88
C THR A 33 13.13 -7.54 7.81
N LEU A 34 12.24 -8.41 7.32
CA LEU A 34 11.18 -8.03 6.38
C LEU A 34 10.26 -6.98 6.98
N THR A 35 9.75 -7.20 8.19
CA THR A 35 8.86 -6.24 8.86
C THR A 35 9.56 -4.91 9.13
N ARG A 36 10.82 -4.91 9.57
CA ARG A 36 11.62 -3.69 9.70
C ARG A 36 11.81 -2.98 8.35
N VAL A 37 12.09 -3.69 7.25
CA VAL A 37 12.23 -3.05 5.92
C VAL A 37 10.90 -2.52 5.41
N THR A 38 9.80 -3.23 5.65
CA THR A 38 8.44 -2.78 5.29
C THR A 38 8.00 -1.57 6.10
N LEU A 39 8.35 -1.51 7.39
CA LEU A 39 7.91 -0.44 8.31
C LEU A 39 8.91 0.73 8.41
N ALA A 40 10.21 0.53 8.17
CA ALA A 40 11.22 1.60 8.26
C ALA A 40 11.06 2.69 7.19
N GLY A 41 10.18 2.48 6.20
CA GLY A 41 9.86 3.47 5.17
C GLY A 41 8.49 4.13 5.31
N ASP A 42 7.64 3.68 6.24
CA ASP A 42 6.24 4.07 6.30
C ASP A 42 5.79 4.18 7.76
N ASP A 43 5.49 5.39 8.23
CA ASP A 43 4.81 5.56 9.52
C ASP A 43 3.38 5.07 9.34
N PRO A 44 2.97 3.95 9.98
CA PRO A 44 1.65 3.39 9.77
C PRO A 44 0.53 4.37 10.14
N ALA A 45 0.78 5.31 11.06
CA ALA A 45 -0.18 6.35 11.40
C ALA A 45 -0.33 7.38 10.28
N GLU A 46 0.78 7.81 9.66
CA GLU A 46 0.75 8.74 8.53
C GLU A 46 0.02 8.10 7.32
N ASN A 47 0.31 6.84 6.99
CA ASN A 47 -0.32 6.18 5.84
C ASN A 47 -1.84 6.02 6.01
N VAL A 48 -2.30 5.65 7.22
CA VAL A 48 -3.74 5.60 7.53
C VAL A 48 -4.39 6.98 7.45
N SER A 49 -3.74 8.01 7.98
CA SER A 49 -4.25 9.39 7.92
C SER A 49 -4.34 9.91 6.48
N MET A 50 -3.38 9.51 5.64
CA MET A 50 -3.29 9.86 4.23
C MET A 50 -4.39 9.18 3.41
N GLU A 51 -4.66 7.89 3.66
CA GLU A 51 -5.77 7.17 3.03
C GLU A 51 -7.13 7.73 3.47
N LEU A 52 -7.27 8.07 4.76
CA LEU A 52 -8.50 8.69 5.28
C LEU A 52 -8.75 10.05 4.63
N ALA A 53 -7.72 10.90 4.52
CA ALA A 53 -7.82 12.20 3.87
C ALA A 53 -8.18 12.08 2.38
N ALA A 54 -7.58 11.11 1.66
CA ALA A 54 -7.92 10.85 0.27
C ALA A 54 -9.38 10.39 0.11
N ARG A 55 -9.87 9.51 0.99
CA ARG A 55 -11.28 9.06 0.99
C ARG A 55 -12.25 10.19 1.33
N GLN A 56 -11.88 11.07 2.26
CA GLN A 56 -12.69 12.24 2.61
C GLN A 56 -12.75 13.23 1.46
N CYS A 57 -11.61 13.53 0.81
CA CYS A 57 -11.56 14.36 -0.38
C CYS A 57 -12.40 13.76 -1.52
N ARG A 58 -12.36 12.44 -1.71
CA ARG A 58 -13.22 11.77 -2.70
C ARG A 58 -14.70 11.98 -2.41
N ARG A 59 -15.15 11.93 -1.15
CA ARG A 59 -16.55 12.17 -0.81
C ARG A 59 -16.94 13.63 -1.05
N GLU A 60 -16.11 14.56 -0.60
CA GLU A 60 -16.40 15.99 -0.71
C GLU A 60 -16.39 16.47 -2.17
N TYR A 61 -15.38 16.08 -2.95
CA TYR A 61 -15.25 16.51 -4.35
C TYR A 61 -15.93 15.57 -5.36
N GLY A 62 -16.44 14.42 -4.90
CA GLY A 62 -17.15 13.43 -5.71
C GLY A 62 -18.59 13.81 -6.05
N ASP A 63 -19.15 14.81 -5.38
CA ASP A 63 -20.54 15.25 -5.52
C ASP A 63 -20.81 16.04 -6.82
N GLY A 64 -19.78 16.30 -7.64
CA GLY A 64 -19.91 16.97 -8.94
C GLY A 64 -20.22 18.47 -8.89
N LEU A 65 -20.51 19.02 -7.70
CA LEU A 65 -20.84 20.43 -7.45
C LEU A 65 -19.62 21.36 -7.48
N HIS A 66 -18.41 20.82 -7.35
CA HIS A 66 -17.19 21.61 -7.31
C HIS A 66 -16.72 22.02 -8.71
N LEU A 67 -16.32 23.29 -8.83
CA LEU A 67 -15.79 23.86 -10.07
C LEU A 67 -14.45 23.22 -10.44
N PRO A 68 -14.17 23.03 -11.74
CA PRO A 68 -12.86 22.62 -12.23
C PRO A 68 -11.77 23.56 -11.71
N GLY A 69 -10.71 23.01 -11.15
CA GLY A 69 -9.69 23.79 -10.47
C GLY A 69 -8.70 22.94 -9.69
N LYS A 70 -7.62 23.57 -9.26
CA LYS A 70 -6.64 22.99 -8.33
C LYS A 70 -6.95 23.48 -6.92
N TYR A 71 -7.16 22.55 -6.02
CA TYR A 71 -7.35 22.79 -4.60
C TYR A 71 -6.19 22.13 -3.86
N THR A 72 -5.65 22.82 -2.87
CA THR A 72 -4.57 22.30 -2.04
C THR A 72 -5.03 22.32 -0.59
N ARG A 73 -4.90 21.19 0.11
CA ARG A 73 -5.13 21.09 1.55
C ARG A 73 -3.85 20.71 2.26
N GLU A 74 -3.49 21.49 3.27
CA GLU A 74 -2.39 21.18 4.17
C GLU A 74 -2.91 20.42 5.37
N TYR A 75 -2.16 19.38 5.76
CA TYR A 75 -2.39 18.54 6.93
C TYR A 75 -1.08 18.42 7.72
N ASP A 76 -1.16 18.04 8.99
CA ASP A 76 0.00 17.90 9.87
C ASP A 76 1.04 16.89 9.34
N TRP A 77 0.62 15.91 8.54
CA TRP A 77 1.47 14.87 7.94
C TRP A 77 1.93 15.18 6.50
N GLY A 78 1.31 16.15 5.82
CA GLY A 78 1.49 16.30 4.37
C GLY A 78 0.57 17.30 3.69
N THR A 79 0.70 17.39 2.38
CA THR A 79 -0.16 18.22 1.53
C THR A 79 -0.96 17.31 0.61
N VAL A 80 -2.26 17.54 0.52
CA VAL A 80 -3.14 16.89 -0.46
C VAL A 80 -3.46 17.88 -1.56
N GLU A 81 -3.01 17.58 -2.77
CA GLU A 81 -3.40 18.30 -3.98
C GLU A 81 -4.58 17.61 -4.65
N ILE A 82 -5.61 18.38 -4.97
CA ILE A 82 -6.84 17.91 -5.58
C ILE A 82 -6.99 18.68 -6.89
N VAL A 83 -6.97 17.97 -8.01
CA VAL A 83 -7.08 18.56 -9.34
C VAL A 83 -8.34 18.02 -9.99
N ILE A 84 -9.27 18.93 -10.30
CA ILE A 84 -10.50 18.62 -11.02
C ILE A 84 -10.36 19.15 -12.44
N THR A 85 -10.31 18.26 -13.41
CA THR A 85 -10.25 18.59 -14.84
C THR A 85 -11.47 18.04 -15.57
N ASP A 86 -12.02 18.81 -16.50
CA ASP A 86 -13.04 18.30 -17.40
C ASP A 86 -12.38 17.29 -18.36
N TYR A 87 -12.90 16.07 -18.39
CA TYR A 87 -12.35 14.99 -19.22
C TYR A 87 -13.14 14.85 -20.53
N SER A 88 -14.48 14.76 -20.45
CA SER A 88 -15.38 14.67 -21.62
C SER A 88 -16.83 15.05 -21.28
N PHE A 89 -17.75 14.96 -22.25
CA PHE A 89 -19.18 15.30 -22.12
C PHE A 89 -19.84 14.64 -20.89
N GLY A 90 -20.08 15.45 -19.84
CA GLY A 90 -20.69 14.98 -18.59
C GLY A 90 -19.76 14.12 -17.72
N ILE A 91 -18.44 14.13 -17.94
CA ILE A 91 -17.46 13.40 -17.13
C ILE A 91 -16.31 14.33 -16.71
N ARG A 92 -16.09 14.42 -15.40
CA ARG A 92 -14.96 15.12 -14.77
C ARG A 92 -13.96 14.12 -14.21
N GLN A 93 -12.68 14.41 -14.35
CA GLN A 93 -11.61 13.66 -13.69
C GLN A 93 -11.20 14.38 -12.41
N LEU A 94 -11.29 13.66 -11.28
CA LEU A 94 -10.81 14.07 -9.97
C LEU A 94 -9.51 13.33 -9.68
N THR A 95 -8.41 14.07 -9.64
CA THR A 95 -7.09 13.56 -9.27
C THR A 95 -6.78 14.02 -7.85
N VAL A 96 -6.66 13.09 -6.91
CA VAL A 96 -6.25 13.35 -5.52
C VAL A 96 -4.83 12.84 -5.33
N THR A 97 -3.88 13.74 -5.10
CA THR A 97 -2.47 13.44 -4.89
C THR A 97 -2.10 13.80 -3.46
N ALA A 98 -1.80 12.79 -2.64
CA ALA A 98 -1.28 12.98 -1.30
C ALA A 98 0.25 12.96 -1.31
N LEU A 99 0.84 14.07 -0.86
CA LEU A 99 2.27 14.30 -0.76
C LEU A 99 2.66 14.35 0.73
N PRO A 100 3.17 13.26 1.30
CA PRO A 100 3.62 13.26 2.69
C PRO A 100 4.91 14.08 2.86
N VAL A 101 5.05 14.77 3.99
CA VAL A 101 6.28 15.55 4.30
C VAL A 101 7.46 14.62 4.61
N ARG A 102 7.18 13.48 5.25
CA ARG A 102 8.18 12.53 5.75
C ARG A 102 8.18 11.19 5.01
N GLY A 103 7.05 10.82 4.41
CA GLY A 103 6.87 9.58 3.67
C GLY A 103 7.56 9.58 2.30
N ARG A 104 8.13 8.44 1.90
CA ARG A 104 8.82 8.29 0.61
C ARG A 104 7.88 8.13 -0.59
N LYS A 105 6.60 7.81 -0.36
CA LYS A 105 5.66 7.40 -1.40
C LYS A 105 4.49 8.38 -1.51
N SER A 106 4.49 9.16 -2.59
CA SER A 106 3.32 9.93 -2.99
C SER A 106 2.20 8.98 -3.42
N MET A 107 0.98 9.20 -2.95
CA MET A 107 -0.17 8.40 -3.32
C MET A 107 -1.06 9.21 -4.25
N LYS A 108 -1.27 8.70 -5.47
CA LYS A 108 -2.10 9.34 -6.48
C LYS A 108 -3.33 8.49 -6.73
N TYR A 109 -4.48 9.10 -6.63
CA TYR A 109 -5.76 8.49 -6.95
C TYR A 109 -6.46 9.28 -8.04
N ASP A 110 -6.70 8.62 -9.17
CA ASP A 110 -7.45 9.18 -10.28
C ASP A 110 -8.87 8.59 -10.26
N TYR A 111 -9.87 9.46 -10.21
CA TYR A 111 -11.29 9.10 -10.22
C TYR A 111 -12.00 9.79 -11.37
N LEU A 112 -12.99 9.11 -11.95
CA LEU A 112 -13.92 9.69 -12.91
C LEU A 112 -15.26 9.93 -12.23
N ILE A 113 -15.75 11.16 -12.29
CA ILE A 113 -17.03 11.60 -11.77
C ILE A 113 -17.95 11.82 -12.97
N LYS A 114 -19.11 11.18 -12.97
CA LYS A 114 -20.16 11.47 -13.92
C LYS A 114 -20.95 12.67 -13.42
N VAL A 115 -20.99 13.74 -14.20
CA VAL A 115 -21.83 14.90 -13.96
C VAL A 115 -23.20 14.55 -14.56
N GLU A 116 -24.19 14.29 -13.70
CA GLU A 116 -25.57 14.17 -14.18
C GLU A 116 -26.05 15.54 -14.68
N PRO A 117 -26.73 15.58 -15.84
CA PRO A 117 -27.18 16.82 -16.48
C PRO A 117 -28.33 17.50 -15.73
#